data_AF-A0A3A4K0K6-F1
#
_entry.id   AF-A0A3A4K0K6-F1
#
_cell.length_a   1.000
_cell.length_b   1.000
_cell.length_c   1.000
_cell.angle_alpha   90.00
_cell.angle_beta   90.00
_cell.angle_gamma   90.00
#
_symmetry.space_group_name_H-M   'P 1'
#
loop_
_entity.id
_entity.type
_entity.pdbx_description
1 polymer ?
#
loop_
_entity_poly.entity_id
_entity_poly.type
_entity_poly.pdbx_seq_one_letter_code
_entity_poly.pdbx_strand_id
1 'polypeptide(L)'
;MNDDYKLIVRKIKIGDLPNATVVERFHRDSLLMTSYPDKGEEFYVPFRQAIDTFVNAVRGENIAQAKTALGQVDHLRKTAHRRYK
;
A
#
# COMPACT_ATOMS: atom_id res chain seq x y z
N MET A 1 -0.16 11.06 -1.06
CA MET A 1 0.30 9.70 -1.42
C MET A 1 1.82 9.49 -1.58
N ASN A 2 2.56 10.20 -2.44
CA ASN A 2 3.93 9.76 -2.82
C ASN A 2 4.97 9.83 -1.67
N ASP A 3 4.88 10.81 -0.77
CA ASP A 3 5.85 10.95 0.33
C ASP A 3 5.57 10.03 1.51
N ASP A 4 4.29 9.83 1.88
CA ASP A 4 3.90 8.82 2.86
C ASP A 4 4.28 7.42 2.41
N TYR A 5 4.07 7.08 1.14
CA TYR A 5 4.50 5.80 0.58
C TYR A 5 6.02 5.62 0.65
N LYS A 6 6.81 6.63 0.28
CA LYS A 6 8.29 6.59 0.39
C LYS A 6 8.74 6.42 1.84
N LEU A 7 8.05 7.07 2.80
CA LEU A 7 8.34 6.95 4.23
C LEU A 7 8.04 5.52 4.73
N ILE A 8 6.87 4.99 4.39
CA ILE A 8 6.46 3.61 4.71
C ILE A 8 7.48 2.61 4.17
N VAL A 9 7.85 2.71 2.89
CA VAL A 9 8.85 1.83 2.26
C VAL A 9 10.19 1.91 2.98
N ARG A 10 10.66 3.11 3.34
CA ARG A 10 11.91 3.27 4.08
C ARG A 10 11.84 2.59 5.46
N LYS A 11 10.77 2.84 6.23
CA LYS A 11 10.58 2.26 7.57
C LYS A 11 10.58 0.74 7.53
N ILE A 12 9.74 0.16 6.67
CA ILE A 12 9.64 -1.30 6.53
C ILE A 12 10.96 -1.92 6.04
N LYS A 13 11.71 -1.22 5.18
CA LYS A 13 13.03 -1.70 4.71
C LYS A 13 14.07 -1.78 5.84
N ILE A 14 14.04 -0.86 6.79
CA ILE A 14 14.96 -0.87 7.95
C ILE A 14 14.47 -1.76 9.10
N GLY A 15 13.35 -2.48 8.92
CA GLY A 15 12.80 -3.32 9.99
C GLY A 15 12.08 -2.51 11.07
N ASP A 16 11.51 -1.35 10.72
CA ASP A 16 10.72 -0.53 11.62
C ASP A 16 9.28 -0.33 11.09
N LEU A 17 8.31 -0.17 11.99
CA LEU A 17 6.92 0.09 11.62
C LEU A 17 6.70 1.59 11.42
N PRO A 18 5.99 2.00 10.36
CA PRO A 18 5.60 3.39 10.18
C PRO A 18 4.56 3.81 11.24
N ASN A 19 4.53 5.10 11.55
CA ASN A 19 3.55 5.67 12.48
C ASN A 19 2.11 5.41 11.96
N ALA A 20 1.20 5.06 12.87
CA ALA A 20 -0.21 4.81 12.56
C ALA A 20 -0.87 5.94 11.74
N THR A 21 -0.60 7.20 12.04
CA THR A 21 -1.12 8.36 11.30
C THR A 21 -0.68 8.35 9.83
N VAL A 22 0.57 7.95 9.56
CA VAL A 22 1.11 7.85 8.19
C VAL A 22 0.42 6.71 7.44
N VAL A 23 0.21 5.58 8.12
CA VAL A 23 -0.46 4.40 7.57
C VAL A 23 -1.93 4.67 7.26
N GLU A 24 -2.65 5.37 8.15
CA GLU A 24 -4.06 5.72 7.95
C GLU A 24 -4.25 6.73 6.81
N ARG A 25 -3.37 7.74 6.71
CA ARG A 25 -3.38 8.67 5.58
C ARG A 25 -3.13 7.92 4.27
N PHE A 26 -2.13 7.04 4.24
CA PHE A 26 -1.84 6.21 3.07
C PHE A 26 -3.01 5.30 2.71
N HIS A 27 -3.67 4.66 3.69
CA HIS A 27 -4.85 3.83 3.50
C HIS A 27 -5.98 4.62 2.85
N ARG A 28 -6.35 5.76 3.44
CA ARG A 28 -7.41 6.63 2.95
C ARG A 28 -7.13 7.16 1.54
N ASP A 29 -5.92 7.65 1.29
CA ASP A 29 -5.50 8.12 -0.04
C ASP A 29 -5.63 7.00 -1.09
N SER A 30 -5.26 5.77 -0.72
CA SER A 30 -5.31 4.61 -1.62
C SER A 30 -6.73 4.14 -1.92
N LEU A 31 -7.63 4.17 -0.93
CA LEU A 31 -9.04 3.86 -1.14
C LEU A 31 -9.70 4.89 -2.04
N LEU A 32 -9.39 6.18 -1.85
CA LEU A 32 -9.88 7.26 -2.70
C LEU A 32 -9.37 7.12 -4.15
N MET A 33 -8.12 6.72 -4.34
CA MET A 33 -7.56 6.48 -5.68
C MET A 33 -8.29 5.34 -6.42
N THR A 34 -8.84 4.36 -5.69
CA THR A 34 -9.52 3.18 -6.25
C THR A 34 -11.04 3.29 -6.25
N SER A 35 -11.59 4.46 -5.91
CA SER A 35 -13.04 4.72 -5.94
C SER A 35 -13.53 5.38 -7.22
N TYR A 36 -12.64 5.92 -8.05
CA TYR A 36 -12.99 6.54 -9.33
C TYR A 36 -12.82 5.52 -10.46
N PRO A 37 -13.83 5.30 -11.31
CA PRO A 37 -13.69 4.43 -12.47
C PRO A 37 -12.71 5.05 -13.48
N ASP A 38 -11.59 4.38 -13.71
CA ASP A 38 -10.51 4.80 -14.61
C ASP A 38 -9.73 3.57 -15.10
N LYS A 39 -8.70 3.78 -15.92
CA LYS A 39 -7.79 2.73 -16.37
C LYS A 39 -7.20 1.97 -15.18
N GLY A 40 -7.29 0.64 -15.24
CA GLY A 40 -6.70 -0.24 -14.22
C GLY A 40 -7.63 -0.67 -13.10
N GLU A 41 -8.94 -0.53 -13.27
CA GLU A 41 -9.96 -1.11 -12.38
C GLU A 41 -9.71 -2.58 -12.04
N GLU A 42 -9.17 -3.38 -12.97
CA GLU A 42 -8.86 -4.79 -12.70
C GLU A 42 -7.81 -4.98 -11.60
N PHE A 43 -7.03 -3.93 -11.31
CA PHE A 43 -6.05 -3.92 -10.21
C PHE A 43 -6.63 -3.36 -8.90
N TYR A 44 -7.79 -2.72 -8.91
CA TYR A 44 -8.28 -1.99 -7.72
C TYR A 44 -8.66 -2.93 -6.57
N VAL A 45 -9.34 -4.03 -6.87
CA VAL A 45 -9.71 -5.03 -5.84
C VAL A 45 -8.46 -5.66 -5.21
N PRO A 46 -7.52 -6.25 -5.97
CA PRO A 46 -6.32 -6.83 -5.37
C PRO A 46 -5.43 -5.79 -4.68
N PHE A 47 -5.38 -4.55 -5.18
CA PHE A 47 -4.63 -3.47 -4.54
C PHE A 47 -5.22 -3.09 -3.18
N ARG A 48 -6.56 -2.95 -3.09
CA ARG A 48 -7.26 -2.68 -1.82
C ARG A 48 -7.01 -3.79 -0.79
N GLN A 49 -7.10 -5.06 -1.21
CA GLN A 49 -6.82 -6.20 -0.32
C GLN A 49 -5.38 -6.23 0.20
N ALA A 50 -4.40 -5.94 -0.67
CA ALA A 50 -3.00 -5.87 -0.27
C ALA A 50 -2.75 -4.74 0.74
N ILE A 51 -3.43 -3.60 0.56
CA ILE A 51 -3.36 -2.47 1.46
C ILE A 51 -4.02 -2.78 2.81
N ASP A 52 -5.20 -3.38 2.83
CA ASP A 52 -5.86 -3.79 4.08
C ASP A 52 -4.99 -4.79 4.86
N THR A 53 -4.38 -5.74 4.15
CA THR A 53 -3.42 -6.69 4.74
C THR A 53 -2.21 -5.96 5.34
N PHE A 54 -1.66 -4.96 4.66
CA PHE A 54 -0.57 -4.15 5.17
C PHE A 54 -0.97 -3.37 6.42
N VAL A 55 -2.13 -2.70 6.42
CA VAL A 55 -2.62 -1.92 7.57
C VAL A 55 -2.85 -2.83 8.78
N ASN A 56 -3.48 -3.99 8.59
CA ASN A 56 -3.70 -4.96 9.65
C ASN A 56 -2.38 -5.51 10.21
N ALA A 57 -1.40 -5.75 9.35
CA ALA A 57 -0.07 -6.18 9.78
C ALA A 57 0.65 -5.11 10.61
N VAL A 58 0.57 -3.83 10.24
CA VAL A 58 1.13 -2.75 11.06
C VAL A 58 0.41 -2.62 12.40
N ARG A 59 -0.94 -2.74 12.42
CA ARG A 59 -1.73 -2.71 13.66
C ARG A 59 -1.44 -3.88 14.60
N GLY A 60 -1.18 -5.06 14.04
CA GLY A 60 -0.76 -6.24 14.80
C GLY A 60 0.74 -6.30 15.10
N GLU A 61 1.47 -5.21 14.86
CA GLU A 61 2.93 -5.10 15.02
C GLU A 61 3.74 -6.19 14.29
N ASN A 62 3.14 -6.80 13.25
CA ASN A 62 3.73 -7.90 12.51
C ASN A 62 4.53 -7.39 11.31
N ILE A 63 5.81 -7.09 11.55
CA ILE A 63 6.66 -6.52 10.52
C ILE A 63 6.94 -7.45 9.34
N ALA A 64 7.00 -8.77 9.56
CA ALA A 64 7.22 -9.73 8.49
C ALA A 64 6.02 -9.74 7.52
N GLN A 65 4.81 -9.75 8.07
CA GLN A 65 3.58 -9.66 7.28
C GLN A 65 3.45 -8.28 6.61
N ALA A 66 3.81 -7.20 7.30
CA ALA A 66 3.79 -5.85 6.73
C ALA A 66 4.74 -5.72 5.53
N LYS A 67 5.93 -6.32 5.63
CA LYS A 67 6.91 -6.34 4.53
C LYS A 67 6.39 -7.11 3.31
N THR A 68 5.80 -8.28 3.53
CA THR A 68 5.21 -9.10 2.45
C THR A 68 4.05 -8.36 1.77
N ALA A 69 3.12 -7.81 2.55
CA ALA A 69 1.98 -7.08 2.02
C ALA A 69 2.42 -5.81 1.26
N LEU A 70 3.38 -5.05 1.78
CA LEU A 70 3.92 -3.88 1.10
C LEU A 70 4.60 -4.24 -0.24
N GLY A 71 5.26 -5.41 -0.31
CA GLY A 71 5.79 -5.93 -1.57
C GLY A 71 4.71 -6.20 -2.62
N GLN A 72 3.56 -6.75 -2.20
CA GLN A 72 2.41 -6.95 -3.08
C GLN A 72 1.82 -5.62 -3.56
N VAL A 73 1.69 -4.63 -2.68
CA VAL A 73 1.25 -3.27 -3.04
C VAL A 73 2.16 -2.66 -4.12
N ASP A 74 3.48 -2.74 -3.95
CA ASP A 74 4.42 -2.20 -4.94
C ASP A 74 4.35 -2.94 -6.28
N HIS A 75 4.22 -4.27 -6.24
CA HIS A 75 4.07 -5.08 -7.45
C HIS A 75 2.82 -4.72 -8.25
N LEU A 76 1.66 -4.64 -7.59
CA LEU A 76 0.39 -4.30 -8.23
C LEU A 76 0.44 -2.90 -8.84
N ARG A 77 0.96 -1.91 -8.10
CA ARG A 77 1.13 -0.54 -8.58
C ARG A 77 2.01 -0.47 -9.82
N LYS A 78 3.17 -1.15 -9.79
CA LYS A 78 4.10 -1.20 -10.94
C LYS A 78 3.48 -1.89 -12.15
N THR A 79 2.73 -2.96 -11.93
CA THR A 79 2.05 -3.69 -13.01
C THR A 79 0.96 -2.85 -13.65
N ALA A 80 0.12 -2.18 -12.86
CA ALA A 80 -0.89 -1.24 -13.35
C ALA A 80 -0.23 -0.09 -14.14
N HIS A 81 0.80 0.55 -13.57
CA HIS A 81 1.54 1.61 -14.26
C HIS A 81 2.19 1.13 -15.56
N ARG A 82 2.73 -0.09 -15.62
CA ARG A 82 3.33 -0.63 -16.85
C ARG A 82 2.29 -0.88 -17.94
N ARG A 83 1.08 -1.30 -17.56
CA ARG A 83 0.01 -1.64 -18.50
C ARG A 83 -0.70 -0.39 -19.06
N TYR A 84 -0.78 0.68 -18.27
CA TYR A 84 -1.55 1.88 -18.61
C TYR A 84 -0.72 3.15 -18.77
N LYS A 85 0.62 3.03 -18.79
CA LYS A 85 1.53 4.13 -19.17
C LYS A 85 1.51 4.41 -20.65
#